data_AF-A0A820D175-F1
#
_entry.id   AF-A0A820D175-F1
#
_cell.length_a   1.000
_cell.length_b   1.000
_cell.length_c   1.000
_cell.angle_alpha   90.00
_cell.angle_beta   90.00
_cell.angle_gamma   90.00
#
_symmetry.space_group_name_H-M   'P 1'
#
loop_
_entity.id
_entity.type
_entity.pdbx_description
1 polymer ?
#
loop_
_entity_poly.entity_id
_entity_poly.type
_entity_poly.pdbx_seq_one_letter_code
_entity_poly.pdbx_strand_id
1 'polypeptide(L)'
;SNKIFEQDLNISILKILQNLIIHIENSLEKYLHLLTILCCKIIQRDQRIELIKLFQILIDQSTNIKSNTIWYLKQLIELNSWNSDQIDEPDYERRLNSYKQITKEISTLENIDKNKNEFLCLFYHCLYELHYSINDLSLREYASQCIHLFLKQIPLYQSYLLTEIRTILKQSTISIHIRNEFIRLLGLIIDINIDNDDLNDLKRLRNYNDIEIDFFHNITHVQNHRRLRALKRFKLIHDEQTFRLTTIINYLLPIVCSFINDVINDDKQDINDDIVFICLTTLCQILPWIKYNQLFISYFRQLTTTTKRTLNLIQKRCLTKTISAIIDGFHFQLNNNETNSESERISRTIQKRLLPMILNLLSQNSFSIDSLTTNGISTKNATIDDQRQQAVLLTITCSLIATKLIIIFSHDFIEQHISTILLHLLTLLRSRIYSIRDQGRDCLCKCIIIFGKRYFKFIIEELIAGLQRGYQHFVLLHTIHTILIHISSLTYDFNIDSAVKILANIFIDDFFNQEKTESSKASEHENSTY
;
A
#
# COMPACT_ATOMS: atom_id res chain seq x y z
N SER A 1 -24.79 -3.02 -6.73
CA SER A 1 -25.91 -3.99 -6.79
C SER A 1 -25.73 -5.08 -5.73
N ASN A 2 -24.67 -5.89 -5.74
CA ASN A 2 -24.54 -7.03 -4.80
C ASN A 2 -24.51 -6.65 -3.32
N LYS A 3 -23.79 -5.58 -2.93
CA LYS A 3 -23.76 -5.12 -1.52
C LYS A 3 -25.14 -4.67 -1.01
N ILE A 4 -25.93 -3.98 -1.84
CA ILE A 4 -27.27 -3.50 -1.45
C ILE A 4 -28.21 -4.70 -1.27
N PHE A 5 -28.12 -5.68 -2.18
CA PHE A 5 -28.89 -6.92 -2.07
C PHE A 5 -28.53 -7.73 -0.81
N GLU A 6 -27.24 -7.82 -0.46
CA GLU A 6 -26.80 -8.45 0.79
C GLU A 6 -27.28 -7.70 2.05
N GLN A 7 -27.33 -6.37 2.00
CA GLN A 7 -27.83 -5.55 3.11
C GLN A 7 -29.32 -5.79 3.40
N ASP A 8 -30.14 -5.77 2.35
CA ASP A 8 -31.58 -6.01 2.44
C ASP A 8 -31.88 -7.43 2.91
N LEU A 9 -31.06 -8.40 2.49
CA LEU A 9 -31.17 -9.79 2.91
C LEU A 9 -30.86 -9.98 4.40
N ASN A 10 -29.81 -9.33 4.93
CA ASN A 10 -29.50 -9.39 6.37
C ASN A 10 -30.60 -8.80 7.24
N ILE A 11 -31.16 -7.66 6.82
CA ILE A 11 -32.30 -7.02 7.50
C ILE A 11 -33.52 -7.96 7.48
N SER A 12 -33.78 -8.59 6.33
CA SER A 12 -34.88 -9.54 6.17
C SER A 12 -34.71 -10.75 7.08
N ILE A 13 -33.50 -11.31 7.19
CA ILE A 13 -33.20 -12.42 8.11
C ILE A 13 -33.43 -12.02 9.56
N LEU A 14 -32.96 -10.84 9.98
CA LEU A 14 -33.17 -10.37 11.35
C LEU A 14 -34.65 -10.21 11.68
N LYS A 15 -35.46 -9.70 10.76
CA LYS A 15 -36.92 -9.61 10.91
C LYS A 15 -37.59 -10.98 10.99
N ILE A 16 -37.14 -11.95 10.19
CA ILE A 16 -37.63 -13.33 10.29
C ILE A 16 -37.29 -13.91 11.67
N LEU A 17 -36.07 -13.71 12.16
CA LEU A 17 -35.67 -14.15 13.49
C LEU A 17 -36.50 -13.49 14.60
N GLN A 18 -36.78 -12.19 14.50
CA GLN A 18 -37.67 -11.49 15.44
C GLN A 18 -39.04 -12.18 15.53
N ASN A 19 -39.63 -12.54 14.39
CA ASN A 19 -40.93 -13.20 14.35
C ASN A 19 -40.89 -14.64 14.88
N LEU A 20 -39.82 -15.40 14.57
CA LEU A 20 -39.71 -16.80 14.99
C LEU A 20 -39.41 -16.94 16.49
N ILE A 21 -38.57 -16.06 17.04
CA ILE A 21 -38.17 -16.09 18.45
C ILE A 21 -39.37 -15.92 19.38
N ILE A 22 -40.40 -15.17 18.95
CA ILE A 22 -41.62 -14.98 19.74
C ILE A 22 -42.27 -16.32 20.14
N HIS A 23 -42.07 -17.37 19.34
CA HIS A 23 -42.67 -18.69 19.56
C HIS A 23 -41.76 -19.68 20.30
N ILE A 24 -40.57 -19.28 20.76
CA ILE A 24 -39.58 -20.17 21.39
C ILE A 24 -39.42 -19.86 22.89
N GLU A 25 -39.62 -20.85 23.75
CA GLU A 25 -39.39 -20.75 25.20
C GLU A 25 -37.89 -20.79 25.58
N ASN A 26 -37.49 -19.99 26.58
CA ASN A 26 -36.11 -19.89 27.10
C ASN A 26 -35.06 -19.64 26.00
N SER A 27 -35.36 -18.74 25.07
CA SER A 27 -34.56 -18.43 23.90
C SER A 27 -33.25 -17.70 24.23
N LEU A 28 -33.26 -16.78 25.21
CA LEU A 28 -32.10 -15.92 25.47
C LEU A 28 -30.87 -16.69 25.98
N GLU A 29 -30.99 -17.61 26.96
CA GLU A 29 -29.84 -18.40 27.43
C GLU A 29 -29.24 -19.29 26.33
N LYS A 30 -30.10 -19.87 25.49
CA LYS A 30 -29.67 -20.76 24.40
C LYS A 30 -28.94 -20.01 23.29
N TYR A 31 -29.39 -18.80 22.94
CA TYR A 31 -28.92 -18.11 21.73
C TYR A 31 -28.00 -16.91 22.00
N LEU A 32 -27.81 -16.49 23.25
CA LEU A 32 -26.98 -15.31 23.57
C LEU A 32 -25.56 -15.41 22.99
N HIS A 33 -24.95 -16.59 23.00
CA HIS A 33 -23.63 -16.82 22.40
C HIS A 33 -23.59 -16.66 20.87
N LEU A 34 -24.71 -16.84 20.17
CA LEU A 34 -24.80 -16.57 18.73
C LEU A 34 -24.99 -15.07 18.47
N LEU A 35 -25.73 -14.40 19.35
CA LEU A 35 -25.97 -12.96 19.27
C LEU A 35 -24.69 -12.15 19.51
N THR A 36 -23.76 -12.61 20.36
CA THR A 36 -22.44 -11.97 20.53
C THR A 36 -21.67 -11.91 19.20
N ILE A 37 -21.73 -12.99 18.40
CA ILE A 37 -21.10 -13.05 17.07
C ILE A 37 -21.73 -12.03 16.13
N LEU A 38 -23.07 -11.87 16.19
CA LEU A 38 -23.77 -10.85 15.42
C LEU A 38 -23.41 -9.43 15.86
N CYS A 39 -23.26 -9.18 17.17
CA CYS A 39 -22.80 -7.89 17.69
C CYS A 39 -21.41 -7.51 17.18
N CYS A 40 -20.53 -8.48 16.94
CA CYS A 40 -19.21 -8.24 16.34
C CYS A 40 -19.29 -7.95 14.84
N LYS A 41 -20.12 -8.68 14.09
CA LYS A 41 -20.17 -8.61 12.62
C LYS A 41 -21.05 -7.49 12.06
N ILE A 42 -22.09 -7.10 12.79
CA ILE A 42 -23.05 -6.08 12.34
C ILE A 42 -22.52 -4.69 12.68
N ILE A 43 -21.94 -4.05 11.66
CA ILE A 43 -21.37 -2.69 11.72
C ILE A 43 -22.32 -1.64 11.11
N GLN A 44 -23.31 -2.06 10.33
CA GLN A 44 -24.22 -1.13 9.67
C GLN A 44 -25.40 -0.75 10.56
N ARG A 45 -25.77 0.53 10.53
CA ARG A 45 -26.83 1.11 11.38
C ARG A 45 -28.16 0.37 11.25
N ASP A 46 -28.68 0.19 10.04
CA ASP A 46 -30.03 -0.35 9.86
C ASP A 46 -30.13 -1.80 10.35
N GLN A 47 -29.09 -2.58 10.09
CA GLN A 47 -28.96 -3.94 10.64
C GLN A 47 -28.82 -3.92 12.17
N ARG A 48 -28.10 -2.93 12.72
CA ARG A 48 -27.94 -2.75 14.17
C ARG A 48 -29.28 -2.45 14.84
N ILE A 49 -30.11 -1.60 14.25
CA ILE A 49 -31.46 -1.29 14.76
C ILE A 49 -32.29 -2.57 14.85
N GLU A 50 -32.30 -3.40 13.81
CA GLU A 50 -33.04 -4.66 13.82
C GLU A 50 -32.45 -5.71 14.78
N LEU A 51 -31.13 -5.74 14.96
CA LEU A 51 -30.48 -6.57 15.96
C LEU A 51 -30.89 -6.16 17.38
N ILE A 52 -30.96 -4.86 17.67
CA ILE A 52 -31.33 -4.36 19.00
C ILE A 52 -32.81 -4.62 19.31
N LYS A 53 -33.70 -4.56 18.31
CA LYS A 53 -35.09 -5.02 18.44
C LYS A 53 -35.17 -6.51 18.80
N LEU A 54 -34.32 -7.34 18.20
CA LEU A 54 -34.23 -8.76 18.53
C LEU A 54 -33.85 -8.97 20.01
N PHE A 55 -32.87 -8.21 20.51
CA PHE A 55 -32.49 -8.23 21.93
C PHE A 55 -33.66 -7.80 22.84
N GLN A 56 -34.40 -6.75 22.46
CA GLN A 56 -35.57 -6.29 23.21
C GLN A 56 -36.62 -7.40 23.35
N ILE A 57 -37.00 -8.05 22.23
CA ILE A 57 -37.97 -9.16 22.23
C ILE A 57 -37.48 -10.30 23.14
N LEU A 58 -36.21 -10.68 23.05
CA LEU A 58 -35.64 -11.75 23.86
C LEU A 58 -35.63 -11.44 25.37
N ILE A 59 -35.40 -10.17 25.73
CA ILE A 59 -35.45 -9.73 27.13
C ILE A 59 -36.89 -9.78 27.65
N ASP A 60 -37.85 -9.29 26.87
CA ASP A 60 -39.26 -9.21 27.28
C ASP A 60 -39.88 -10.61 27.48
N GLN A 61 -39.38 -11.62 26.77
CA GLN A 61 -39.78 -13.02 26.93
C GLN A 61 -39.07 -13.75 28.08
N SER A 62 -38.01 -13.17 28.64
CA SER A 62 -37.22 -13.85 29.66
C SER A 62 -37.86 -13.72 31.05
N THR A 63 -38.28 -14.85 31.61
CA THR A 63 -38.90 -14.91 32.95
C THR A 63 -37.95 -15.45 34.03
N ASN A 64 -36.98 -16.30 33.67
CA ASN A 64 -36.12 -17.04 34.61
C ASN A 64 -34.63 -16.64 34.58
N ILE A 65 -34.27 -15.51 33.98
CA ILE A 65 -32.86 -15.12 33.79
C ILE A 65 -32.37 -14.26 34.96
N LYS A 66 -31.09 -14.43 35.33
CA LYS A 66 -30.44 -13.62 36.37
C LYS A 66 -30.64 -12.13 36.09
N SER A 67 -31.10 -11.39 37.09
CA SER A 67 -31.36 -9.94 37.04
C SER A 67 -30.18 -9.15 36.47
N ASN A 68 -28.95 -9.57 36.79
CA ASN A 68 -27.73 -8.92 36.31
C ASN A 68 -27.57 -9.05 34.79
N THR A 69 -27.79 -10.22 34.19
CA THR A 69 -27.66 -10.43 32.74
C THR A 69 -28.66 -9.56 31.98
N ILE A 70 -29.91 -9.50 32.46
CA ILE A 70 -30.94 -8.61 31.89
C ILE A 70 -30.50 -7.15 31.97
N TRP A 71 -29.92 -6.73 33.10
CA TRP A 71 -29.43 -5.36 33.26
C TRP A 71 -28.37 -5.00 32.20
N TYR A 72 -27.33 -5.84 32.01
CA TYR A 72 -26.29 -5.59 31.00
C TYR A 72 -26.86 -5.53 29.57
N LEU A 73 -27.81 -6.39 29.24
CA LEU A 73 -28.46 -6.36 27.93
C LEU A 73 -29.37 -5.15 27.75
N LYS A 74 -30.02 -4.66 28.81
CA LYS A 74 -30.73 -3.37 28.76
C LYS A 74 -29.75 -2.21 28.53
N GLN A 75 -28.59 -2.22 29.16
CA GLN A 75 -27.56 -1.20 28.89
C GLN A 75 -27.10 -1.23 27.42
N LEU A 76 -26.99 -2.42 26.80
CA LEU A 76 -26.73 -2.54 25.37
C LEU A 76 -27.81 -1.85 24.51
N ILE A 77 -29.08 -1.94 24.91
CA ILE A 77 -30.18 -1.26 24.22
C ILE A 77 -30.07 0.26 24.39
N GLU A 78 -29.83 0.72 25.62
CA GLU A 78 -29.60 2.14 25.92
C GLU A 78 -28.41 2.72 25.14
N LEU A 79 -27.35 1.94 24.92
CA LEU A 79 -26.18 2.34 24.13
C LEU A 79 -26.48 2.50 22.62
N ASN A 80 -27.58 1.92 22.14
CA ASN A 80 -27.99 2.00 20.73
C ASN A 80 -29.23 2.89 20.55
N SER A 81 -29.58 3.72 21.54
CA SER A 81 -30.71 4.64 21.49
C SER A 81 -30.52 5.79 20.49
N TRP A 82 -31.61 6.26 19.90
CA TRP A 82 -31.64 7.35 18.91
C TRP A 82 -32.59 8.43 19.38
N ASN A 83 -32.26 9.69 19.05
CA ASN A 83 -33.08 10.83 19.43
C ASN A 83 -34.44 10.75 18.70
N SER A 84 -35.54 10.96 19.43
CA SER A 84 -36.89 11.02 18.84
C SER A 84 -37.11 12.26 18.00
N ASP A 85 -36.43 13.36 18.34
CA ASP A 85 -36.69 14.68 17.80
C ASP A 85 -35.77 15.01 16.61
N GLN A 86 -34.57 14.42 16.60
CA GLN A 86 -33.57 14.58 15.54
C GLN A 86 -33.31 13.24 14.86
N ILE A 87 -33.84 13.11 13.64
CA ILE A 87 -33.61 11.94 12.79
C ILE A 87 -32.11 11.79 12.56
N ASP A 88 -31.62 10.57 12.73
CA ASP A 88 -30.21 10.18 12.51
C ASP A 88 -29.20 10.71 13.53
N GLU A 89 -29.67 11.30 14.65
CA GLU A 89 -28.79 11.65 15.77
C GLU A 89 -28.92 10.65 16.93
N PRO A 90 -27.78 10.23 17.53
CA PRO A 90 -27.82 9.35 18.70
C PRO A 90 -28.43 10.10 19.88
N ASP A 91 -29.14 9.37 20.75
CA ASP A 91 -29.58 9.94 22.03
C ASP A 91 -28.39 9.98 22.99
N TYR A 92 -27.66 11.09 22.96
CA TYR A 92 -26.45 11.28 23.74
C TYR A 92 -26.68 11.12 25.23
N GLU A 93 -27.80 11.59 25.76
CA GLU A 93 -28.06 11.52 27.20
C GLU A 93 -28.17 10.07 27.66
N ARG A 94 -28.99 9.27 26.98
CA ARG A 94 -29.17 7.84 27.31
C ARG A 94 -27.88 7.05 27.14
N ARG A 95 -27.18 7.25 26.01
CA ARG A 95 -25.92 6.54 25.74
C ARG A 95 -24.83 6.88 26.76
N LEU A 96 -24.64 8.17 27.07
CA LEU A 96 -23.63 8.61 28.04
C LEU A 96 -23.94 8.12 29.45
N ASN A 97 -25.20 8.14 29.86
CA ASN A 97 -25.61 7.60 31.15
C ASN A 97 -25.35 6.10 31.24
N SER A 98 -25.64 5.34 30.17
CA SER A 98 -25.33 3.92 30.09
C SER A 98 -23.82 3.65 30.19
N TYR A 99 -22.99 4.37 29.42
CA TYR A 99 -21.53 4.26 29.53
C TYR A 99 -21.01 4.53 30.94
N LYS A 100 -21.53 5.55 31.64
CA LYS A 100 -21.16 5.85 33.03
C LYS A 100 -21.54 4.70 33.98
N GLN A 101 -22.71 4.09 33.80
CA GLN A 101 -23.15 2.97 34.63
C GLN A 101 -22.29 1.72 34.38
N ILE A 102 -22.08 1.36 33.10
CA ILE A 102 -21.25 0.22 32.70
C ILE A 102 -19.82 0.36 33.23
N THR A 103 -19.21 1.54 33.08
CA THR A 103 -17.84 1.82 33.53
C THR A 103 -17.69 1.57 35.03
N LYS A 104 -18.68 2.00 35.84
CA LYS A 104 -18.68 1.78 37.29
C LYS A 104 -18.75 0.30 37.62
N GLU A 105 -19.72 -0.43 37.05
CA GLU A 105 -19.90 -1.87 37.30
C GLU A 105 -18.68 -2.70 36.88
N ILE A 106 -18.09 -2.41 35.72
CA ILE A 106 -16.89 -3.12 35.23
C ILE A 106 -15.70 -2.86 36.15
N SER A 107 -15.56 -1.63 36.67
CA SER A 107 -14.45 -1.28 37.55
C SER A 107 -14.44 -2.09 38.86
N THR A 108 -15.61 -2.54 39.31
CA THR A 108 -15.81 -3.30 40.56
C THR A 108 -15.91 -4.82 40.36
N LEU A 109 -15.64 -5.34 39.15
CA LEU A 109 -15.75 -6.79 38.88
C LEU A 109 -14.73 -7.61 39.69
N GLU A 110 -15.22 -8.64 40.39
CA GLU A 110 -14.41 -9.65 41.06
C GLU A 110 -14.10 -10.85 40.13
N ASN A 111 -13.09 -11.66 40.49
CA ASN A 111 -12.46 -12.66 39.61
C ASN A 111 -13.37 -13.76 39.05
N ILE A 112 -14.56 -13.97 39.62
CA ILE A 112 -15.40 -15.16 39.38
C ILE A 112 -16.31 -15.01 38.13
N ASP A 113 -16.43 -13.80 37.56
CA ASP A 113 -17.46 -13.46 36.55
C ASP A 113 -16.92 -13.18 35.13
N LYS A 114 -15.69 -13.59 34.81
CA LYS A 114 -14.93 -13.01 33.68
C LYS A 114 -15.32 -13.44 32.26
N ASN A 115 -16.15 -14.47 32.07
CA ASN A 115 -16.50 -14.97 30.72
C ASN A 115 -18.03 -15.07 30.51
N LYS A 116 -18.70 -13.93 30.62
CA LYS A 116 -20.14 -13.81 30.37
C LYS A 116 -20.41 -13.26 28.98
N ASN A 117 -21.40 -13.81 28.28
CA ASN A 117 -21.72 -13.41 26.91
C ASN A 117 -22.25 -11.96 26.85
N GLU A 118 -22.94 -11.50 27.89
CA GLU A 118 -23.42 -10.12 28.00
C GLU A 118 -22.27 -9.10 28.02
N PHE A 119 -21.15 -9.40 28.68
CA PHE A 119 -19.95 -8.56 28.66
C PHE A 119 -19.33 -8.52 27.28
N LEU A 120 -19.36 -9.65 26.57
CA LEU A 120 -18.82 -9.74 25.22
C LEU A 120 -19.69 -8.94 24.23
N CYS A 121 -21.02 -8.93 24.39
CA CYS A 121 -21.91 -8.06 23.63
C CYS A 121 -21.58 -6.58 23.83
N LEU A 122 -21.38 -6.14 25.09
CA LEU A 122 -21.02 -4.76 25.41
C LEU A 122 -19.63 -4.40 24.87
N PHE A 123 -18.67 -5.30 24.97
CA PHE A 123 -17.34 -5.13 24.40
C PHE A 123 -17.40 -4.96 22.87
N TYR A 124 -18.12 -5.84 22.16
CA TYR A 124 -18.31 -5.70 20.73
C TYR A 124 -19.11 -4.46 20.34
N HIS A 125 -20.03 -3.99 21.19
CA HIS A 125 -20.66 -2.69 20.97
C HIS A 125 -19.66 -1.54 21.07
N CYS A 126 -18.75 -1.54 22.05
CA CYS A 126 -17.72 -0.50 22.14
C CYS A 126 -16.83 -0.49 20.88
N LEU A 127 -16.49 -1.67 20.34
CA LEU A 127 -15.76 -1.77 19.07
C LEU A 127 -16.58 -1.26 17.88
N TYR A 128 -17.86 -1.59 17.82
CA TYR A 128 -18.80 -1.02 16.85
C TYR A 128 -18.82 0.51 16.91
N GLU A 129 -18.87 1.10 18.11
CA GLU A 129 -18.94 2.55 18.29
C GLU A 129 -17.68 3.24 17.75
N LEU A 130 -16.50 2.63 17.92
CA LEU A 130 -15.25 3.12 17.32
C LEU A 130 -15.27 3.08 15.78
N HIS A 131 -16.00 2.13 15.19
CA HIS A 131 -16.18 2.06 13.73
C HIS A 131 -17.19 3.09 13.21
N TYR A 132 -18.31 3.25 13.90
CA TYR A 132 -19.46 4.02 13.43
C TYR A 132 -19.31 5.52 13.71
N SER A 133 -18.92 5.89 14.93
CA SER A 133 -18.97 7.25 15.45
C SER A 133 -17.71 8.06 15.12
N ILE A 134 -17.31 8.07 13.84
CA ILE A 134 -16.07 8.72 13.36
C ILE A 134 -16.04 10.22 13.70
N ASN A 135 -17.19 10.88 13.62
CA ASN A 135 -17.31 12.33 13.84
C ASN A 135 -17.53 12.68 15.32
N ASP A 136 -18.03 11.76 16.13
CA ASP A 136 -18.35 12.02 17.53
C ASP A 136 -17.19 11.61 18.44
N LEU A 137 -16.41 12.60 18.85
CA LEU A 137 -15.25 12.38 19.73
C LEU A 137 -15.68 11.83 21.10
N SER A 138 -16.78 12.35 21.67
CA SER A 138 -17.26 11.98 23.00
C SER A 138 -17.58 10.48 23.08
N LEU A 139 -18.44 9.97 22.18
CA LEU A 139 -18.84 8.57 22.17
C LEU A 139 -17.64 7.63 21.97
N ARG A 140 -16.68 8.02 21.13
CA ARG A 140 -15.43 7.27 20.96
C ARG A 140 -14.56 7.24 22.21
N GLU A 141 -14.43 8.36 22.92
CA GLU A 141 -13.69 8.42 24.18
C GLU A 141 -14.30 7.49 25.23
N TYR A 142 -15.62 7.51 25.40
CA TYR A 142 -16.32 6.61 26.33
C TYR A 142 -16.19 5.13 25.93
N ALA A 143 -16.35 4.81 24.65
CA ALA A 143 -16.18 3.45 24.15
C ALA A 143 -14.74 2.95 24.36
N SER A 144 -13.73 3.79 24.08
CA SER A 144 -12.32 3.49 24.31
C SER A 144 -12.00 3.28 25.79
N GLN A 145 -12.54 4.12 26.67
CA GLN A 145 -12.41 3.96 28.11
C GLN A 145 -13.02 2.65 28.61
N CYS A 146 -14.21 2.28 28.12
CA CYS A 146 -14.85 1.01 28.44
C CYS A 146 -14.02 -0.18 27.95
N ILE A 147 -13.48 -0.11 26.73
CA ILE A 147 -12.57 -1.14 26.19
C ILE A 147 -11.35 -1.31 27.10
N HIS A 148 -10.70 -0.22 27.52
CA HIS A 148 -9.55 -0.30 28.42
C HIS A 148 -9.88 -1.02 29.74
N LEU A 149 -11.05 -0.73 30.34
CA LEU A 149 -11.50 -1.42 31.54
C LEU A 149 -11.75 -2.91 31.29
N PHE A 150 -12.44 -3.26 30.21
CA PHE A 150 -12.66 -4.65 29.82
C PHE A 150 -11.35 -5.41 29.63
N LEU A 151 -10.37 -4.83 28.94
CA LEU A 151 -9.07 -5.45 28.70
C LEU A 151 -8.26 -5.64 29.98
N LYS A 152 -8.39 -4.73 30.95
CA LYS A 152 -7.74 -4.84 32.25
C LYS A 152 -8.39 -5.93 33.12
N GLN A 153 -9.71 -6.02 33.11
CA GLN A 153 -10.44 -6.96 33.96
C GLN A 153 -10.52 -8.37 33.37
N ILE A 154 -10.63 -8.49 32.04
CA ILE A 154 -10.86 -9.74 31.31
C ILE A 154 -9.74 -9.95 30.28
N PRO A 155 -8.65 -10.65 30.65
CA PRO A 155 -7.50 -10.87 29.76
C PRO A 155 -7.86 -11.57 28.44
N LEU A 156 -8.88 -12.45 28.44
CA LEU A 156 -9.32 -13.15 27.23
C LEU A 156 -9.70 -12.17 26.10
N TYR A 157 -10.29 -11.01 26.43
CA TYR A 157 -10.76 -10.05 25.42
C TYR A 157 -9.62 -9.40 24.65
N GLN A 158 -8.42 -9.42 25.20
CA GLN A 158 -7.24 -8.97 24.50
C GLN A 158 -6.96 -9.83 23.25
N SER A 159 -7.19 -11.15 23.32
CA SER A 159 -7.02 -12.04 22.16
C SER A 159 -8.04 -11.77 21.05
N TYR A 160 -9.29 -11.45 21.43
CA TYR A 160 -10.34 -11.05 20.50
C TYR A 160 -10.00 -9.71 19.83
N LEU A 161 -9.56 -8.74 20.62
CA LEU A 161 -9.13 -7.44 20.11
C LEU A 161 -7.93 -7.54 19.17
N LEU A 162 -6.93 -8.37 19.49
CA LEU A 162 -5.79 -8.60 18.58
C LEU A 162 -6.22 -9.18 17.25
N THR A 163 -7.23 -10.06 17.24
CA THR A 163 -7.79 -10.62 16.01
C THR A 163 -8.44 -9.52 15.19
N GLU A 164 -9.26 -8.67 15.81
CA GLU A 164 -9.89 -7.52 15.15
C GLU A 164 -8.88 -6.47 14.66
N ILE A 165 -7.84 -6.16 15.44
CA ILE A 165 -6.77 -5.26 15.00
C ILE A 165 -6.11 -5.82 13.72
N ARG A 166 -5.78 -7.12 13.71
CA ARG A 166 -5.15 -7.76 12.54
C ARG A 166 -6.06 -7.78 11.31
N THR A 167 -7.38 -7.94 11.48
CA THR A 167 -8.33 -7.89 10.35
C THR A 167 -8.44 -6.48 9.80
N ILE A 168 -8.60 -5.48 10.67
CA ILE A 168 -8.79 -4.07 10.32
C ILE A 168 -7.55 -3.50 9.65
N LEU A 169 -6.35 -3.75 10.19
CA LEU A 169 -5.12 -3.25 9.59
C LEU A 169 -4.92 -3.76 8.16
N LYS A 170 -5.36 -4.99 7.86
CA LYS A 170 -5.24 -5.61 6.52
C LYS A 170 -6.28 -5.12 5.51
N GLN A 171 -7.32 -4.39 5.93
CA GLN A 171 -8.31 -3.83 5.02
C GLN A 171 -7.75 -2.62 4.29
N SER A 172 -7.65 -2.68 2.96
CA SER A 172 -7.05 -1.60 2.16
C SER A 172 -7.92 -0.34 2.05
N THR A 173 -9.24 -0.45 2.27
CA THR A 173 -10.21 0.65 2.11
C THR A 173 -10.69 1.23 3.44
N ILE A 174 -10.10 0.81 4.56
CA ILE A 174 -10.52 1.31 5.88
C ILE A 174 -10.12 2.78 6.03
N SER A 175 -10.98 3.57 6.68
CA SER A 175 -10.67 4.97 6.94
C SER A 175 -9.46 5.11 7.87
N ILE A 176 -8.66 6.15 7.64
CA ILE A 176 -7.51 6.49 8.48
C ILE A 176 -7.90 6.68 9.95
N HIS A 177 -9.07 7.27 10.21
CA HIS A 177 -9.55 7.54 11.56
C HIS A 177 -9.77 6.24 12.35
N ILE A 178 -10.50 5.29 11.76
CA ILE A 178 -10.74 3.98 12.39
C ILE A 178 -9.42 3.26 12.59
N ARG A 179 -8.57 3.19 11.55
CA ARG A 179 -7.27 2.52 11.62
C ARG A 179 -6.40 3.08 12.76
N ASN A 180 -6.38 4.40 12.92
CA ASN A 180 -5.62 5.05 13.98
C ASN A 180 -6.15 4.73 15.38
N GLU A 181 -7.46 4.58 15.58
CA GLU A 181 -8.02 4.11 16.87
C GLU A 181 -7.51 2.70 17.20
N PHE A 182 -7.55 1.78 16.25
CA PHE A 182 -7.10 0.41 16.48
C PHE A 182 -5.58 0.30 16.69
N ILE A 183 -4.78 1.19 16.07
CA ILE A 183 -3.34 1.30 16.38
C ILE A 183 -3.11 1.86 17.79
N ARG A 184 -3.92 2.79 18.27
CA ARG A 184 -3.86 3.26 19.67
C ARG A 184 -4.21 2.14 20.65
N LEU A 185 -5.25 1.36 20.36
CA LEU A 185 -5.62 0.19 21.15
C LEU A 185 -4.54 -0.89 21.13
N LEU A 186 -3.80 -1.04 20.03
CA LEU A 186 -2.62 -1.91 19.98
C LEU A 186 -1.53 -1.44 20.95
N GLY A 187 -1.24 -0.14 20.99
CA GLY A 187 -0.32 0.45 21.96
C GLY A 187 -0.73 0.17 23.41
N LEU A 188 -2.03 0.29 23.70
CA LEU A 188 -2.61 -0.01 25.01
C LEU A 188 -2.49 -1.49 25.41
N ILE A 189 -2.72 -2.41 24.47
CA ILE A 189 -2.51 -3.84 24.71
C ILE A 189 -1.04 -4.17 25.00
N ILE A 190 -0.10 -3.52 24.29
CA ILE A 190 1.34 -3.70 24.54
C ILE A 190 1.69 -3.28 25.97
N ASP A 191 1.08 -2.21 26.48
CA ASP A 191 1.33 -1.72 27.85
C ASP A 191 0.76 -2.64 28.93
N ILE A 192 -0.38 -3.30 28.67
CA ILE A 192 -0.98 -4.30 29.57
C ILE A 192 -0.12 -5.59 29.61
N ASN A 193 0.77 -5.78 28.63
CA ASN A 193 1.87 -6.76 28.63
C ASN A 193 1.41 -8.23 28.73
N ILE A 194 0.72 -8.68 27.69
CA ILE A 194 0.35 -10.09 27.49
C ILE A 194 1.60 -10.88 27.12
N ASP A 195 1.71 -12.11 27.62
CA ASP A 195 2.66 -13.11 27.12
C ASP A 195 2.30 -13.49 25.66
N ASN A 196 2.65 -12.59 24.75
CA ASN A 196 2.51 -12.76 23.32
C ASN A 196 3.78 -12.24 22.66
N ASP A 197 4.42 -13.15 21.95
CA ASP A 197 5.58 -12.90 21.12
C ASP A 197 5.41 -11.66 20.23
N ASP A 198 4.35 -11.57 19.42
CA ASP A 198 4.17 -10.43 18.53
C ASP A 198 4.19 -9.08 19.27
N LEU A 199 3.63 -9.04 20.50
CA LEU A 199 3.57 -7.83 21.31
C LEU A 199 4.91 -7.49 21.94
N ASN A 200 5.65 -8.51 22.40
CA ASN A 200 7.01 -8.32 22.92
C ASN A 200 7.95 -7.73 21.86
N ASP A 201 7.78 -8.13 20.60
CA ASP A 201 8.56 -7.56 19.50
C ASP A 201 8.13 -6.11 19.22
N LEU A 202 6.81 -5.84 19.16
CA LEU A 202 6.27 -4.48 18.99
C LEU A 202 6.61 -3.53 20.15
N LYS A 203 6.84 -4.04 21.36
CA LYS A 203 7.21 -3.25 22.53
C LYS A 203 8.48 -2.42 22.31
N ARG A 204 9.37 -2.88 21.42
CA ARG A 204 10.58 -2.16 21.01
C ARG A 204 10.27 -0.80 20.35
N LEU A 205 9.07 -0.65 19.78
CA LEU A 205 8.60 0.59 19.18
C LEU A 205 7.97 1.56 20.21
N ARG A 206 7.67 1.10 21.43
CA ARG A 206 7.13 1.94 22.50
C ARG A 206 8.22 2.81 23.12
N ASN A 207 7.87 4.03 23.48
CA ASN A 207 8.70 4.87 24.34
C ASN A 207 7.86 5.51 25.44
N TYR A 208 8.13 5.10 26.69
CA TYR A 208 7.42 5.59 27.87
C TYR A 208 7.98 6.90 28.42
N ASN A 209 9.23 7.23 28.08
CA ASN A 209 9.91 8.40 28.63
C ASN A 209 9.64 9.66 27.80
N ASP A 210 9.49 9.48 26.48
CA ASP A 210 9.26 10.58 25.56
C ASP A 210 8.22 10.20 24.50
N ILE A 211 7.06 10.86 24.59
CA ILE A 211 5.91 10.68 23.71
C ILE A 211 6.22 11.16 22.29
N GLU A 212 7.10 12.15 22.12
CA GLU A 212 7.46 12.69 20.81
C GLU A 212 8.26 11.72 19.97
N ILE A 213 8.82 10.68 20.58
CA ILE A 213 9.53 9.60 19.88
C ILE A 213 8.81 8.26 19.97
N ASP A 214 7.66 8.16 20.66
CA ASP A 214 6.85 6.95 20.67
C ASP A 214 6.24 6.67 19.29
N PHE A 215 6.38 5.43 18.80
CA PHE A 215 5.91 5.07 17.46
C PHE A 215 4.38 5.15 17.34
N PHE A 216 3.63 4.61 18.30
CA PHE A 216 2.18 4.47 18.22
C PHE A 216 1.48 5.83 18.35
N HIS A 217 2.03 6.72 19.16
CA HIS A 217 1.59 8.10 19.24
C HIS A 217 1.84 8.85 17.93
N ASN A 218 3.06 8.78 17.39
CA ASN A 218 3.41 9.54 16.19
C ASN A 218 2.79 9.00 14.89
N ILE A 219 2.67 7.68 14.73
CA ILE A 219 2.11 7.08 13.51
C ILE A 219 0.61 7.37 13.37
N THR A 220 -0.09 7.58 14.49
CA THR A 220 -1.53 7.91 14.52
C THR A 220 -1.82 9.41 14.55
N HIS A 221 -0.77 10.24 14.51
CA HIS A 221 -0.88 11.69 14.59
C HIS A 221 -1.52 12.31 13.34
N VAL A 222 -2.28 13.39 13.52
CA VAL A 222 -2.97 14.11 12.43
C VAL A 222 -1.97 14.70 11.41
N GLN A 223 -0.83 15.20 11.90
CA GLN A 223 0.22 15.79 11.05
C GLN A 223 1.10 14.71 10.38
N ASN A 224 1.16 14.72 9.05
CA ASN A 224 1.90 13.72 8.26
C ASN A 224 3.40 13.65 8.60
N HIS A 225 4.06 14.77 8.88
CA HIS A 225 5.50 14.79 9.19
C HIS A 225 5.84 13.98 10.46
N ARG A 226 4.95 13.96 11.47
CA ARG A 226 5.13 13.13 12.68
C ARG A 226 5.01 11.65 12.35
N ARG A 227 4.04 11.28 11.51
CA ARG A 227 3.91 9.89 11.03
C ARG A 227 5.15 9.42 10.26
N LEU A 228 5.71 10.28 9.40
CA LEU A 228 6.94 9.99 8.67
C LEU A 228 8.15 9.83 9.61
N ARG A 229 8.24 10.63 10.68
CA ARG A 229 9.26 10.45 11.74
C ARG A 229 9.10 9.11 12.45
N ALA A 230 7.87 8.67 12.72
CA ALA A 230 7.61 7.34 13.30
C ALA A 230 8.15 6.23 12.38
N LEU A 231 7.96 6.34 11.06
CA LEU A 231 8.51 5.39 10.10
C LEU A 231 10.05 5.42 10.05
N LYS A 232 10.68 6.61 10.15
CA LYS A 232 12.14 6.73 10.25
C LYS A 232 12.67 6.00 11.49
N ARG A 233 12.01 6.18 12.64
CA ARG A 233 12.36 5.47 13.88
C ARG A 233 12.14 3.96 13.76
N PHE A 234 11.02 3.54 13.20
CA PHE A 234 10.75 2.12 12.93
C PHE A 234 11.88 1.50 12.10
N LYS A 235 12.31 2.16 11.03
CA LYS A 235 13.41 1.69 10.19
C LYS A 235 14.71 1.52 11.01
N LEU A 236 15.09 2.53 11.78
CA LEU A 236 16.31 2.46 12.62
C LEU A 236 16.28 1.25 13.57
N ILE A 237 15.16 1.05 14.26
CA ILE A 237 14.99 -0.08 15.20
C ILE A 237 15.02 -1.43 14.45
N HIS A 238 14.46 -1.47 13.24
CA HIS A 238 14.49 -2.65 12.39
C HIS A 238 15.91 -3.00 11.91
N ASP A 239 16.69 -1.98 11.54
CA ASP A 239 18.07 -2.13 11.07
C ASP A 239 18.99 -2.60 12.21
N GLU A 240 18.72 -2.19 13.46
CA GLU A 240 19.44 -2.69 14.66
C GLU A 240 19.12 -4.15 14.96
N GLN A 241 17.83 -4.51 14.91
CA GLN A 241 17.39 -5.88 15.12
C GLN A 241 16.09 -6.13 14.34
N THR A 242 16.13 -7.13 13.46
CA THR A 242 15.00 -7.43 12.58
C THR A 242 13.76 -7.84 13.37
N PHE A 243 12.60 -7.37 12.92
CA PHE A 243 11.32 -7.79 13.50
C PHE A 243 10.96 -9.19 12.99
N ARG A 244 10.22 -9.94 13.79
CA ARG A 244 9.71 -11.27 13.42
C ARG A 244 8.74 -11.20 12.27
N LEU A 245 8.74 -12.27 11.46
CA LEU A 245 7.89 -12.36 10.28
C LEU A 245 6.39 -12.24 10.62
N THR A 246 5.94 -12.82 11.74
CA THR A 246 4.55 -12.72 12.20
C THR A 246 4.17 -11.28 12.52
N THR A 247 5.05 -10.56 13.22
CA THR A 247 4.88 -9.14 13.56
C THR A 247 4.85 -8.26 12.30
N ILE A 248 5.75 -8.53 11.35
CA ILE A 248 5.79 -7.85 10.05
C ILE A 248 4.46 -8.05 9.29
N ILE A 249 4.04 -9.29 9.08
CA ILE A 249 2.86 -9.61 8.25
C ILE A 249 1.56 -9.10 8.88
N ASN A 250 1.43 -9.17 10.20
CA ASN A 250 0.18 -8.90 10.90
C ASN A 250 0.00 -7.42 11.26
N TYR A 251 1.07 -6.65 11.42
CA TYR A 251 1.01 -5.28 11.94
C TYR A 251 1.79 -4.29 11.08
N LEU A 252 3.11 -4.47 10.96
CA LEU A 252 3.99 -3.44 10.38
C LEU A 252 3.77 -3.24 8.88
N LEU A 253 3.70 -4.34 8.11
CA LEU A 253 3.47 -4.27 6.67
C LEU A 253 2.11 -3.64 6.34
N PRO A 254 0.98 -4.05 6.95
CA PRO A 254 -0.30 -3.36 6.75
C PRO A 254 -0.25 -1.86 7.10
N ILE A 255 0.44 -1.47 8.19
CA ILE A 255 0.59 -0.05 8.57
C ILE A 255 1.34 0.73 7.49
N VAL A 256 2.47 0.22 6.98
CA VAL A 256 3.24 0.87 5.91
C VAL A 256 2.42 0.95 4.62
N CYS A 257 1.80 -0.17 4.21
CA CYS A 257 0.93 -0.23 3.04
C CYS A 257 -0.28 0.72 3.13
N SER A 258 -0.72 1.07 4.34
CA SER A 258 -1.85 1.98 4.51
C SER A 258 -1.58 3.39 3.98
N PHE A 259 -0.33 3.88 4.06
CA PHE A 259 0.05 5.18 3.47
C PHE A 259 -0.14 5.18 1.96
N ILE A 260 0.22 4.06 1.31
CA ILE A 260 0.11 3.88 -0.12
C ILE A 260 -1.36 3.79 -0.52
N ASN A 261 -2.15 2.99 0.22
CA ASN A 261 -3.58 2.82 -0.02
C ASN A 261 -4.37 4.12 0.21
N ASP A 262 -4.00 4.94 1.20
CA ASP A 262 -4.63 6.24 1.43
C ASP A 262 -4.48 7.16 0.20
N VAL A 263 -3.29 7.18 -0.44
CA VAL A 263 -3.08 7.94 -1.69
C VAL A 263 -3.90 7.36 -2.84
N ILE A 264 -3.96 6.04 -2.95
CA ILE A 264 -4.69 5.36 -4.02
C ILE A 264 -6.21 5.59 -3.89
N ASN A 265 -6.74 5.63 -2.67
CA ASN A 265 -8.18 5.71 -2.44
C ASN A 265 -8.70 7.16 -2.41
N ASP A 266 -7.99 8.08 -1.76
CA ASP A 266 -8.56 9.37 -1.35
C ASP A 266 -8.01 10.59 -2.07
N ASP A 267 -7.00 10.47 -2.95
CA ASP A 267 -6.49 11.53 -3.84
C ASP A 267 -6.01 12.85 -3.19
N LYS A 268 -5.98 12.92 -1.85
CA LYS A 268 -5.79 14.18 -1.11
C LYS A 268 -4.33 14.60 -0.98
N GLN A 269 -3.38 13.67 -0.86
CA GLN A 269 -1.98 13.98 -0.54
C GLN A 269 -1.02 12.97 -1.16
N ASP A 270 0.03 13.48 -1.79
CA ASP A 270 1.14 12.68 -2.32
C ASP A 270 2.13 12.30 -1.20
N ILE A 271 2.92 11.25 -1.42
CA ILE A 271 3.99 10.82 -0.52
C ILE A 271 5.29 11.50 -0.96
N ASN A 272 5.63 12.60 -0.28
CA ASN A 272 6.82 13.40 -0.61
C ASN A 272 8.13 12.84 -0.03
N ASP A 273 8.07 12.06 1.04
CA ASP A 273 9.25 11.47 1.69
C ASP A 273 9.36 9.99 1.31
N ASP A 274 10.52 9.60 0.78
CA ASP A 274 10.74 8.22 0.31
C ASP A 274 10.80 7.20 1.46
N ILE A 275 10.78 7.62 2.73
CA ILE A 275 10.81 6.71 3.88
C ILE A 275 9.72 5.63 3.83
N VAL A 276 8.53 5.93 3.31
CA VAL A 276 7.44 4.93 3.18
C VAL A 276 7.88 3.79 2.26
N PHE A 277 8.46 4.13 1.11
CA PHE A 277 8.95 3.17 0.13
C PHE A 277 10.17 2.40 0.64
N ILE A 278 11.08 3.08 1.34
CA ILE A 278 12.24 2.45 1.99
C ILE A 278 11.79 1.43 3.06
N CYS A 279 10.79 1.78 3.87
CA CYS A 279 10.19 0.86 4.84
C CYS A 279 9.54 -0.33 4.12
N LEU A 280 8.85 -0.10 3.00
CA LEU A 280 8.28 -1.19 2.21
C LEU A 280 9.36 -2.12 1.65
N THR A 281 10.46 -1.58 1.12
CA THR A 281 11.60 -2.35 0.62
C THR A 281 12.21 -3.23 1.71
N THR A 282 12.55 -2.64 2.86
CA THR A 282 13.13 -3.38 4.00
C THR A 282 12.22 -4.51 4.49
N LEU A 283 10.91 -4.26 4.58
CA LEU A 283 9.96 -5.32 4.92
C LEU A 283 9.88 -6.42 3.85
N CYS A 284 9.94 -6.06 2.56
CA CYS A 284 9.92 -7.03 1.45
C CYS A 284 11.13 -7.97 1.44
N GLN A 285 12.29 -7.53 1.94
CA GLN A 285 13.51 -8.34 2.05
C GLN A 285 13.38 -9.54 3.00
N ILE A 286 12.31 -9.59 3.80
CA ILE A 286 12.06 -10.63 4.80
C ILE A 286 10.84 -11.49 4.43
N LEU A 287 10.01 -11.03 3.49
CA LEU A 287 8.75 -11.70 3.19
C LEU A 287 8.93 -13.04 2.48
N PRO A 288 8.18 -14.09 2.85
CA PRO A 288 8.14 -15.32 2.08
C PRO A 288 7.51 -15.08 0.70
N TRP A 289 7.91 -15.89 -0.29
CA TRP A 289 7.50 -15.72 -1.68
C TRP A 289 5.98 -15.54 -1.87
N ILE A 290 5.16 -16.33 -1.18
CA ILE A 290 3.70 -16.25 -1.31
C ILE A 290 3.19 -14.85 -0.94
N LYS A 291 3.69 -14.26 0.15
CA LYS A 291 3.28 -12.93 0.60
C LYS A 291 3.87 -11.83 -0.28
N TYR A 292 5.14 -11.96 -0.64
CA TYR A 292 5.81 -11.04 -1.57
C TYR A 292 5.07 -10.94 -2.91
N ASN A 293 4.77 -12.10 -3.52
CA ASN A 293 4.12 -12.19 -4.83
C ASN A 293 2.64 -11.72 -4.76
N GLN A 294 1.92 -12.01 -3.67
CA GLN A 294 0.57 -11.47 -3.45
C GLN A 294 0.59 -9.94 -3.41
N LEU A 295 1.53 -9.36 -2.67
CA LEU A 295 1.68 -7.91 -2.52
C LEU A 295 2.10 -7.24 -3.83
N PHE A 296 3.06 -7.82 -4.55
CA PHE A 296 3.45 -7.34 -5.88
C PHE A 296 2.24 -7.32 -6.82
N ILE A 297 1.51 -8.44 -6.92
CA ILE A 297 0.37 -8.56 -7.83
C ILE A 297 -0.78 -7.64 -7.44
N SER A 298 -1.05 -7.41 -6.16
CA SER A 298 -2.13 -6.51 -5.76
C SER A 298 -1.89 -5.08 -6.24
N TYR A 299 -0.67 -4.54 -6.06
CA TYR A 299 -0.33 -3.20 -6.50
C TYR A 299 -0.12 -3.12 -8.02
N PHE A 300 0.51 -4.13 -8.60
CA PHE A 300 0.72 -4.17 -10.04
C PHE A 300 -0.62 -4.22 -10.79
N ARG A 301 -1.58 -5.03 -10.34
CA ARG A 301 -2.94 -5.03 -10.90
C ARG A 301 -3.60 -3.68 -10.78
N GLN A 302 -3.49 -2.98 -9.65
CA GLN A 302 -4.08 -1.64 -9.54
C GLN A 302 -3.51 -0.67 -10.59
N LEU A 303 -2.23 -0.80 -10.92
CA LEU A 303 -1.60 -0.03 -12.00
C LEU A 303 -2.07 -0.45 -13.41
N THR A 304 -2.36 -1.73 -13.63
CA THR A 304 -2.78 -2.25 -14.95
C THR A 304 -4.28 -2.24 -15.19
N THR A 305 -5.10 -2.15 -14.15
CA THR A 305 -6.53 -2.43 -14.28
C THR A 305 -7.22 -1.26 -14.99
N THR A 306 -7.75 -1.54 -16.17
CA THR A 306 -8.61 -0.66 -16.97
C THR A 306 -10.05 -0.60 -16.42
N THR A 307 -10.23 -0.68 -15.10
CA THR A 307 -11.55 -0.45 -14.50
C THR A 307 -11.90 1.03 -14.64
N LYS A 308 -13.19 1.37 -14.61
CA LYS A 308 -13.77 2.72 -14.82
C LYS A 308 -13.15 3.87 -13.98
N ARG A 309 -12.21 3.60 -13.07
CA ARG A 309 -11.47 4.58 -12.28
C ARG A 309 -10.18 4.96 -13.02
N THR A 310 -10.18 6.12 -13.69
CA THR A 310 -8.97 6.69 -14.27
C THR A 310 -8.05 7.16 -13.16
N LEU A 311 -6.89 6.51 -13.01
CA LEU A 311 -5.88 6.93 -12.03
C LEU A 311 -5.28 8.28 -12.44
N ASN A 312 -5.17 9.20 -11.49
CA ASN A 312 -4.47 10.47 -11.70
C ASN A 312 -2.94 10.29 -11.65
N LEU A 313 -2.21 11.36 -11.93
CA LEU A 313 -0.75 11.35 -11.95
C LEU A 313 -0.15 10.97 -10.59
N ILE A 314 -0.72 11.48 -9.49
CA ILE A 314 -0.27 11.23 -8.11
C ILE A 314 -0.40 9.74 -7.77
N GLN A 315 -1.56 9.13 -8.03
CA GLN A 315 -1.82 7.71 -7.80
C GLN A 315 -0.89 6.83 -8.63
N LYS A 316 -0.70 7.13 -9.92
CA LYS A 316 0.23 6.38 -10.77
C LYS A 316 1.67 6.51 -10.29
N ARG A 317 2.11 7.71 -9.87
CA ARG A 317 3.43 7.96 -9.28
C ARG A 317 3.66 7.19 -7.99
N CYS A 318 2.65 7.17 -7.11
CA CYS A 318 2.68 6.40 -5.88
C CYS A 318 2.78 4.89 -6.18
N LEU A 319 1.97 4.38 -7.12
CA LEU A 319 2.00 2.97 -7.52
C LEU A 319 3.31 2.56 -8.17
N THR A 320 3.88 3.38 -9.06
CA THR A 320 5.16 3.06 -9.69
C THR A 320 6.32 3.03 -8.69
N LYS A 321 6.38 4.01 -7.77
CA LYS A 321 7.34 3.99 -6.65
C LYS A 321 7.13 2.77 -5.75
N THR A 322 5.87 2.41 -5.46
CA THR A 322 5.53 1.21 -4.67
C THR A 322 6.06 -0.05 -5.33
N ILE A 323 5.80 -0.25 -6.62
CA ILE A 323 6.24 -1.45 -7.34
C ILE A 323 7.76 -1.50 -7.44
N SER A 324 8.43 -0.37 -7.67
CA SER A 324 9.90 -0.31 -7.62
C SER A 324 10.42 -0.73 -6.24
N ALA A 325 9.85 -0.17 -5.17
CA ALA A 325 10.27 -0.47 -3.80
C ALA A 325 10.11 -1.96 -3.43
N ILE A 326 9.04 -2.60 -3.91
CA ILE A 326 8.84 -4.05 -3.73
C ILE A 326 9.94 -4.82 -4.45
N ILE A 327 10.22 -4.47 -5.71
CA ILE A 327 11.26 -5.12 -6.54
C ILE A 327 12.66 -4.90 -5.96
N ASP A 328 12.93 -3.73 -5.38
CA ASP A 328 14.17 -3.45 -4.65
C ASP A 328 14.35 -4.32 -3.41
N GLY A 329 13.26 -4.88 -2.88
CA GLY A 329 13.27 -5.82 -1.76
C GLY A 329 13.35 -7.29 -2.18
N PHE A 330 13.53 -7.58 -3.48
CA PHE A 330 13.65 -8.95 -3.98
C PHE A 330 14.95 -9.60 -3.48
N HIS A 331 14.83 -10.71 -2.75
CA HIS A 331 15.97 -11.41 -2.12
C HIS A 331 16.04 -12.91 -2.46
N PHE A 332 15.13 -13.42 -3.30
CA PHE A 332 15.05 -14.85 -3.59
C PHE A 332 16.19 -15.28 -4.52
N GLN A 333 17.03 -16.19 -4.06
CA GLN A 333 18.12 -16.76 -4.87
C GLN A 333 17.57 -17.80 -5.84
N LEU A 334 17.67 -17.54 -7.14
CA LEU A 334 17.26 -18.45 -8.20
C LEU A 334 18.47 -19.25 -8.72
N ASN A 335 19.03 -20.10 -7.87
CA ASN A 335 20.15 -20.95 -8.28
C ASN A 335 19.66 -22.00 -9.28
N ASN A 336 20.24 -22.01 -10.49
CA ASN A 336 19.88 -22.96 -11.55
C ASN A 336 20.36 -24.40 -11.28
N ASN A 337 21.20 -24.60 -10.26
CA ASN A 337 21.90 -25.87 -10.02
C ASN A 337 21.32 -26.70 -8.86
N GLU A 338 20.38 -26.15 -8.09
CA GLU A 338 19.74 -26.87 -6.99
C GLU A 338 18.30 -27.22 -7.38
N THR A 339 17.93 -28.49 -7.22
CA THR A 339 16.56 -29.01 -7.35
C THR A 339 15.66 -28.55 -6.20
N ASN A 340 15.69 -27.26 -5.88
CA ASN A 340 14.78 -26.65 -4.91
C ASN A 340 13.46 -26.34 -5.61
N SER A 341 12.44 -27.13 -5.29
CA SER A 341 11.09 -27.02 -5.88
C SER A 341 10.49 -25.61 -5.77
N GLU A 342 10.87 -24.84 -4.75
CA GLU A 342 10.46 -23.45 -4.57
C GLU A 342 11.15 -22.51 -5.57
N SER A 343 12.48 -22.60 -5.74
CA SER A 343 13.23 -21.78 -6.71
C SER A 343 12.67 -21.94 -8.12
N GLU A 344 12.38 -23.17 -8.54
CA GLU A 344 11.75 -23.43 -9.84
C GLU A 344 10.34 -22.82 -9.94
N ARG A 345 9.52 -22.89 -8.88
CA ARG A 345 8.18 -22.29 -8.85
C ARG A 345 8.26 -20.76 -8.97
N ILE A 346 9.21 -20.14 -8.25
CA ILE A 346 9.45 -18.69 -8.30
C ILE A 346 9.88 -18.30 -9.71
N SER A 347 10.92 -18.97 -10.24
CA SER A 347 11.45 -18.77 -11.59
C SER A 347 10.35 -18.88 -12.66
N ARG A 348 9.58 -19.98 -12.67
CA ARG A 348 8.45 -20.16 -13.60
C ARG A 348 7.41 -19.06 -13.47
N THR A 349 7.11 -18.61 -12.25
CA THR A 349 6.12 -17.53 -12.04
C THR A 349 6.62 -16.20 -12.57
N ILE A 350 7.90 -15.87 -12.38
CA ILE A 350 8.50 -14.64 -12.92
C ILE A 350 8.51 -14.70 -14.45
N GLN A 351 9.04 -15.78 -15.04
CA GLN A 351 9.19 -15.93 -16.48
C GLN A 351 7.86 -16.03 -17.22
N LYS A 352 6.89 -16.80 -16.71
CA LYS A 352 5.62 -17.08 -17.43
C LYS A 352 4.50 -16.10 -17.10
N ARG A 353 4.60 -15.33 -16.01
CA ARG A 353 3.53 -14.44 -15.56
C ARG A 353 3.98 -13.01 -15.35
N LEU A 354 4.95 -12.76 -14.47
CA LEU A 354 5.30 -11.38 -14.09
C LEU A 354 5.97 -10.62 -15.24
N LEU A 355 7.00 -11.21 -15.86
CA LEU A 355 7.74 -10.55 -16.92
C LEU A 355 6.88 -10.28 -18.17
N PRO A 356 6.08 -11.23 -18.70
CA PRO A 356 5.16 -10.94 -19.80
C PRO A 356 4.16 -9.85 -19.46
N MET A 357 3.67 -9.80 -18.21
CA MET A 357 2.72 -8.76 -17.77
C MET A 357 3.37 -7.36 -17.82
N ILE A 358 4.64 -7.24 -17.39
CA ILE A 358 5.40 -5.98 -17.43
C ILE A 358 5.74 -5.58 -18.88
N LEU A 359 6.23 -6.52 -19.69
CA LEU A 359 6.60 -6.26 -21.08
C LEU A 359 5.37 -5.88 -21.93
N ASN A 360 4.21 -6.48 -21.67
CA ASN A 360 2.97 -6.11 -22.35
C ASN A 360 2.50 -4.69 -21.99
N LEU A 361 2.71 -4.23 -20.75
CA LEU A 361 2.43 -2.83 -20.41
C LEU A 361 3.39 -1.88 -21.13
N LEU A 362 4.68 -2.25 -21.22
CA LEU A 362 5.66 -1.44 -21.96
C LEU A 362 5.24 -1.28 -23.43
N SER A 363 4.84 -2.38 -24.07
CA SER A 363 4.43 -2.37 -25.47
C SER A 363 3.14 -1.60 -25.72
N GLN A 364 2.18 -1.61 -24.78
CA GLN A 364 0.97 -0.79 -24.89
C GLN A 364 1.25 0.71 -24.75
N ASN A 365 2.23 1.09 -23.92
CA ASN A 365 2.54 2.50 -23.67
C ASN A 365 3.39 3.15 -24.76
N SER A 366 4.20 2.39 -25.51
CA SER A 366 5.04 2.94 -26.58
C SER A 366 4.22 3.66 -27.66
N PHE A 367 3.11 3.07 -28.11
CA PHE A 367 2.18 3.68 -29.07
C PHE A 367 1.53 4.97 -28.56
N SER A 368 1.32 5.06 -27.24
CA SER A 368 0.75 6.26 -26.61
C SER A 368 1.77 7.42 -26.63
N ILE A 369 3.05 7.15 -26.40
CA ILE A 369 4.09 8.18 -26.38
C ILE A 369 4.30 8.78 -27.78
N ASP A 370 4.31 7.95 -28.83
CA ASP A 370 4.49 8.42 -30.21
C ASP A 370 3.29 9.28 -30.68
N SER A 371 2.06 8.90 -30.34
CA SER A 371 0.87 9.71 -30.65
C SER A 371 0.81 11.02 -29.88
N LEU A 372 1.31 11.05 -28.64
CA LEU A 372 1.37 12.26 -27.81
C LEU A 372 2.53 13.20 -28.16
N THR A 373 3.54 12.73 -28.92
CA THR A 373 4.72 13.52 -29.33
C THR A 373 4.67 14.02 -30.77
N THR A 374 3.86 13.40 -31.63
CA THR A 374 3.71 13.80 -33.05
C THR A 374 2.76 14.98 -33.28
N ASN A 375 1.80 15.20 -32.38
CA ASN A 375 0.89 16.35 -32.44
C ASN A 375 1.57 17.61 -31.91
N GLY A 376 2.35 18.26 -32.76
CA GLY A 376 3.02 19.55 -32.51
C GLY A 376 2.09 20.76 -32.41
N ILE A 377 0.97 20.64 -31.71
CA ILE A 377 0.08 21.76 -31.42
C ILE A 377 0.14 22.03 -29.92
N SER A 378 0.69 23.21 -29.61
CA SER A 378 0.74 23.89 -28.34
C SER A 378 -0.65 24.17 -27.76
N THR A 379 -1.42 23.14 -27.46
CA THR A 379 -2.57 23.27 -26.55
C THR A 379 -2.06 23.06 -25.13
N LYS A 380 -2.12 24.12 -24.32
CA LYS A 380 -1.92 24.10 -22.87
C LYS A 380 -3.07 23.32 -22.19
N ASN A 381 -3.26 22.07 -22.59
CA ASN A 381 -4.23 21.18 -21.99
C ASN A 381 -3.47 20.38 -20.93
N ALA A 382 -3.57 20.81 -19.66
CA ALA A 382 -2.92 20.16 -18.52
C ALA A 382 -3.16 18.64 -18.48
N THR A 383 -4.31 18.19 -19.01
CA THR A 383 -4.68 16.78 -19.14
C THR A 383 -3.78 15.98 -20.10
N ILE A 384 -3.32 16.57 -21.20
CA ILE A 384 -2.44 15.89 -22.17
C ILE A 384 -1.01 15.83 -21.62
N ASP A 385 -0.57 16.90 -20.95
CA ASP A 385 0.74 16.94 -20.27
C ASP A 385 0.81 15.88 -19.16
N ASP A 386 -0.23 15.75 -18.34
CA ASP A 386 -0.35 14.71 -17.32
C ASP A 386 -0.33 13.31 -17.94
N GLN A 387 -1.10 13.07 -19.01
CA GLN A 387 -1.10 11.78 -19.71
C GLN A 387 0.29 11.43 -20.27
N ARG A 388 1.00 12.41 -20.83
CA ARG A 388 2.39 12.24 -21.29
C ARG A 388 3.30 11.87 -20.13
N GLN A 389 3.25 12.62 -19.03
CA GLN A 389 4.07 12.33 -17.84
C GLN A 389 3.76 10.95 -17.26
N GLN A 390 2.49 10.55 -17.23
CA GLN A 390 2.08 9.22 -16.78
C GLN A 390 2.66 8.11 -17.67
N ALA A 391 2.62 8.28 -19.00
CA ALA A 391 3.17 7.31 -19.94
C ALA A 391 4.70 7.19 -19.78
N VAL A 392 5.41 8.32 -19.66
CA VAL A 392 6.87 8.35 -19.46
C VAL A 392 7.25 7.68 -18.13
N LEU A 393 6.58 8.04 -17.03
CA LEU A 393 6.79 7.45 -15.71
C LEU A 393 6.59 5.93 -15.74
N LEU A 394 5.54 5.47 -16.40
CA LEU A 394 5.23 4.04 -16.51
C LEU A 394 6.29 3.30 -17.32
N THR A 395 6.71 3.85 -18.46
CA THR A 395 7.78 3.28 -19.28
C THR A 395 9.09 3.16 -18.50
N ILE A 396 9.51 4.22 -17.80
CA ILE A 396 10.73 4.21 -16.98
C ILE A 396 10.65 3.13 -15.90
N THR A 397 9.54 3.10 -15.16
CA THR A 397 9.38 2.18 -14.03
C THR A 397 9.37 0.73 -14.51
N CYS A 398 8.56 0.41 -15.53
CA CYS A 398 8.49 -0.94 -16.07
C CYS A 398 9.81 -1.39 -16.70
N SER A 399 10.54 -0.50 -17.37
CA SER A 399 11.86 -0.81 -17.93
C SER A 399 12.86 -1.17 -16.83
N LEU A 400 12.91 -0.40 -15.74
CA LEU A 400 13.79 -0.70 -14.59
C LEU A 400 13.40 -2.01 -13.91
N ILE A 401 12.11 -2.24 -13.69
CA ILE A 401 11.63 -3.49 -13.08
C ILE A 401 11.96 -4.69 -13.97
N ALA A 402 11.67 -4.60 -15.27
CA ALA A 402 11.96 -5.67 -16.22
C ALA A 402 13.47 -5.97 -16.22
N THR A 403 14.32 -4.94 -16.25
CA THR A 403 15.78 -5.08 -16.20
C THR A 403 16.22 -5.81 -14.92
N LYS A 404 15.71 -5.40 -13.75
CA LYS A 404 16.01 -6.04 -12.46
C LYS A 404 15.54 -7.49 -12.37
N LEU A 405 14.43 -7.84 -13.02
CA LEU A 405 13.93 -9.21 -13.04
C LEU A 405 14.69 -10.10 -14.02
N ILE A 406 15.03 -9.58 -15.20
CA ILE A 406 15.70 -10.33 -16.27
C ILE A 406 17.11 -10.74 -15.86
N ILE A 407 17.84 -9.88 -15.14
CA ILE A 407 19.22 -10.18 -14.74
C ILE A 407 19.37 -11.30 -13.72
N ILE A 408 18.27 -11.72 -13.08
CA ILE A 408 18.25 -12.83 -12.14
C ILE A 408 18.45 -14.17 -12.87
N PHE A 409 18.22 -14.21 -14.18
CA PHE A 409 18.27 -15.42 -15.00
C PHE A 409 19.59 -15.57 -15.79
N SER A 410 19.67 -16.61 -16.61
CA SER A 410 20.84 -16.91 -17.44
C SER A 410 21.10 -15.83 -18.49
N HIS A 411 22.35 -15.77 -18.97
CA HIS A 411 22.75 -14.83 -20.03
C HIS A 411 21.90 -14.97 -21.31
N ASP A 412 21.54 -16.19 -21.71
CA ASP A 412 20.67 -16.44 -22.86
C ASP A 412 19.29 -15.78 -22.68
N PHE A 413 18.75 -15.80 -21.46
CA PHE A 413 17.47 -15.16 -21.14
C PHE A 413 17.59 -13.63 -21.18
N ILE A 414 18.73 -13.09 -20.74
CA ILE A 414 19.00 -11.64 -20.83
C ILE A 414 19.06 -11.20 -22.30
N GLU A 415 19.80 -11.93 -23.13
CA GLU A 415 19.97 -11.62 -24.56
C GLU A 415 18.63 -11.66 -25.33
N GLN A 416 17.69 -12.52 -24.93
CA GLN A 416 16.35 -12.58 -25.53
C GLN A 416 15.47 -11.34 -25.24
N HIS A 417 15.71 -10.64 -24.12
CA HIS A 417 14.81 -9.57 -23.65
C HIS A 417 15.45 -8.18 -23.65
N ILE A 418 16.77 -8.07 -23.69
CA ILE A 418 17.49 -6.80 -23.63
C ILE A 418 17.07 -5.85 -24.75
N SER A 419 16.97 -6.32 -26.00
CA SER A 419 16.52 -5.51 -27.14
C SER A 419 15.11 -4.97 -26.93
N THR A 420 14.20 -5.76 -26.34
CA THR A 420 12.84 -5.29 -26.06
C THR A 420 12.86 -4.09 -25.12
N ILE A 421 13.64 -4.11 -24.04
CA ILE A 421 13.74 -2.98 -23.12
C ILE A 421 14.37 -1.76 -23.80
N LEU A 422 15.46 -1.97 -24.53
CA LEU A 422 16.17 -0.88 -25.23
C LEU A 422 15.27 -0.19 -26.26
N LEU A 423 14.45 -0.93 -27.00
CA LEU A 423 13.49 -0.36 -27.94
C LEU A 423 12.53 0.63 -27.26
N HIS A 424 12.04 0.32 -26.06
CA HIS A 424 11.15 1.21 -25.30
C HIS A 424 11.87 2.40 -24.67
N LEU A 425 13.16 2.29 -24.35
CA LEU A 425 13.96 3.45 -23.92
C LEU A 425 14.32 4.34 -25.11
N LEU A 426 14.58 3.74 -26.27
CA LEU A 426 14.81 4.45 -27.52
C LEU A 426 13.60 5.29 -27.94
N THR A 427 12.36 4.85 -27.71
CA THR A 427 11.18 5.71 -27.98
C THR A 427 11.19 6.98 -27.13
N LEU A 428 11.60 6.91 -25.86
CA LEU A 428 11.78 8.11 -25.02
C LEU A 428 12.89 9.02 -25.56
N LEU A 429 14.03 8.45 -25.96
CA LEU A 429 15.16 9.20 -26.51
C LEU A 429 14.84 9.85 -27.87
N ARG A 430 13.98 9.23 -28.67
CA ARG A 430 13.51 9.80 -29.95
C ARG A 430 12.52 10.96 -29.77
N SER A 431 12.06 11.23 -28.55
CA SER A 431 11.16 12.35 -28.28
C SER A 431 11.79 13.69 -28.68
N ARG A 432 10.95 14.62 -29.18
CA ARG A 432 11.36 16.00 -29.42
C ARG A 432 11.48 16.82 -28.13
N ILE A 433 10.87 16.36 -27.05
CA ILE A 433 10.84 17.05 -25.76
C ILE A 433 12.10 16.71 -24.97
N TYR A 434 12.89 17.72 -24.63
CA TYR A 434 14.16 17.55 -23.91
C TYR A 434 13.99 16.80 -22.57
N SER A 435 13.00 17.19 -21.75
CA SER A 435 12.77 16.58 -20.43
C SER A 435 12.45 15.08 -20.49
N ILE A 436 11.73 14.63 -21.53
CA ILE A 436 11.45 13.21 -21.76
C ILE A 436 12.74 12.46 -22.10
N ARG A 437 13.59 13.04 -22.96
CA ARG A 437 14.89 12.46 -23.30
C ARG A 437 15.83 12.40 -22.10
N ASP A 438 15.78 13.41 -21.23
CA ASP A 438 16.57 13.47 -20.00
C ASP A 438 16.19 12.33 -19.04
N GLN A 439 14.90 12.16 -18.76
CA GLN A 439 14.40 11.05 -17.94
C GLN A 439 14.67 9.67 -18.58
N GLY A 440 14.59 9.58 -19.91
CA GLY A 440 14.98 8.38 -20.66
C GLY A 440 16.47 8.05 -20.52
N ARG A 441 17.35 9.07 -20.57
CA ARG A 441 18.80 8.92 -20.35
C ARG A 441 19.12 8.44 -18.94
N ASP A 442 18.51 9.03 -17.92
CA ASP A 442 18.70 8.61 -16.53
C ASP A 442 18.28 7.15 -16.33
N CYS A 443 17.15 6.75 -16.91
CA CYS A 443 16.68 5.37 -16.88
C CYS A 443 17.66 4.42 -17.58
N LEU A 444 18.12 4.79 -18.78
CA LEU A 444 19.08 4.01 -19.56
C LEU A 444 20.40 3.81 -18.81
N CYS A 445 20.92 4.88 -18.19
CA CYS A 445 22.12 4.85 -17.37
C CYS A 445 21.98 3.83 -16.22
N LYS A 446 20.85 3.85 -15.51
CA LYS A 446 20.54 2.86 -14.46
C LYS A 446 20.44 1.44 -15.02
N CYS A 447 19.79 1.24 -16.17
CA CYS A 447 19.70 -0.06 -16.84
C CYS A 447 21.09 -0.60 -17.24
N ILE A 448 21.98 0.24 -17.78
CA ILE A 448 23.35 -0.15 -18.16
C ILE A 448 24.14 -0.63 -16.95
N ILE A 449 24.04 0.09 -15.81
CA ILE A 449 24.68 -0.33 -14.56
C ILE A 449 24.16 -1.69 -14.11
N ILE A 450 22.84 -1.89 -14.16
CA ILE A 450 22.23 -3.16 -13.77
C ILE A 450 22.70 -4.28 -14.70
N PHE A 451 22.52 -4.17 -16.02
CA PHE A 451 22.97 -5.19 -16.99
C PHE A 451 24.48 -5.48 -16.88
N GLY A 452 25.28 -4.46 -16.58
CA GLY A 452 26.72 -4.59 -16.40
C GLY A 452 27.53 -4.57 -17.70
N LYS A 453 28.85 -4.58 -17.54
CA LYS A 453 29.84 -4.36 -18.61
C LYS A 453 29.72 -5.29 -19.83
N ARG A 454 29.29 -6.55 -19.63
CA ARG A 454 29.17 -7.55 -20.71
C ARG A 454 28.25 -7.07 -21.85
N TYR A 455 27.19 -6.36 -21.51
CA TYR A 455 26.18 -5.91 -22.46
C TYR A 455 26.41 -4.49 -22.96
N PHE A 456 27.43 -3.79 -22.43
CA PHE A 456 27.67 -2.38 -22.75
C PHE A 456 27.85 -2.14 -24.25
N LYS A 457 28.72 -2.92 -24.90
CA LYS A 457 28.96 -2.84 -26.35
C LYS A 457 27.66 -3.01 -27.15
N PHE A 458 26.89 -4.03 -26.83
CA PHE A 458 25.60 -4.30 -27.48
C PHE A 458 24.61 -3.14 -27.33
N ILE A 459 24.53 -2.56 -26.13
CA ILE A 459 23.66 -1.40 -25.87
C ILE A 459 24.09 -0.20 -26.73
N ILE A 460 25.39 0.07 -26.86
CA ILE A 460 25.90 1.15 -27.71
C ILE A 460 25.56 0.90 -29.18
N GLU A 461 25.72 -0.33 -29.68
CA GLU A 461 25.34 -0.71 -31.05
C GLU A 461 23.85 -0.49 -31.33
N GLU A 462 22.98 -0.86 -30.39
CA GLU A 462 21.54 -0.62 -30.48
C GLU A 462 21.17 0.88 -30.44
N LEU A 463 21.90 1.70 -29.67
CA LEU A 463 21.69 3.15 -29.66
C LEU A 463 22.02 3.80 -31.00
N ILE A 464 23.13 3.38 -31.62
CA ILE A 464 23.55 3.86 -32.95
C ILE A 464 22.52 3.44 -34.00
N ALA A 465 22.10 2.18 -33.99
CA ALA A 465 21.05 1.68 -34.87
C ALA A 465 19.70 2.37 -34.63
N GLY A 466 19.43 2.76 -33.39
CA GLY A 466 18.17 3.34 -32.96
C GLY A 466 17.99 4.84 -33.24
N LEU A 467 19.08 5.61 -33.36
CA LEU A 467 19.08 7.09 -33.43
C LEU A 467 19.73 7.60 -34.73
N GLN A 468 19.06 7.37 -35.86
CA GLN A 468 19.63 7.61 -37.19
C GLN A 468 19.22 8.94 -37.85
N ARG A 469 18.15 9.62 -37.40
CA ARG A 469 17.67 10.86 -38.06
C ARG A 469 18.58 12.04 -37.71
N GLY A 470 18.71 13.04 -38.58
CA GLY A 470 19.66 14.16 -38.42
C GLY A 470 19.75 14.77 -37.01
N TYR A 471 18.63 15.18 -36.40
CA TYR A 471 18.65 15.73 -35.03
C TYR A 471 18.95 14.65 -33.95
N GLN A 472 18.65 13.39 -34.23
CA GLN A 472 18.88 12.26 -33.33
C GLN A 472 20.37 11.92 -33.22
N HIS A 473 21.20 12.33 -34.18
CA HIS A 473 22.65 12.24 -34.06
C HIS A 473 23.16 13.03 -32.84
N PHE A 474 22.71 14.28 -32.66
CA PHE A 474 23.05 15.06 -31.47
C PHE A 474 22.47 14.47 -30.18
N VAL A 475 21.29 13.84 -30.27
CA VAL A 475 20.73 13.09 -29.13
C VAL A 475 21.62 11.91 -28.77
N LEU A 476 22.08 11.13 -29.75
CA LEU A 476 22.99 10.01 -29.56
C LEU A 476 24.32 10.44 -28.93
N LEU A 477 24.92 11.53 -29.42
CA LEU A 477 26.16 12.04 -28.87
C LEU A 477 26.00 12.43 -27.40
N HIS A 478 24.93 13.16 -27.09
CA HIS A 478 24.63 13.58 -25.72
C HIS A 478 24.28 12.42 -24.80
N THR A 479 23.54 11.40 -25.28
CA THR A 479 23.24 10.20 -24.50
C THR A 479 24.51 9.42 -24.20
N ILE A 480 25.38 9.20 -25.19
CA ILE A 480 26.68 8.54 -24.98
C ILE A 480 27.53 9.32 -23.99
N HIS A 481 27.63 10.64 -24.13
CA HIS A 481 28.36 11.48 -23.20
C HIS A 481 27.82 11.37 -21.77
N THR A 482 26.49 11.42 -21.60
CA THR A 482 25.83 11.26 -20.30
C THR A 482 26.15 9.90 -19.67
N ILE A 483 26.09 8.83 -20.47
CA ILE A 483 26.42 7.47 -20.05
C ILE A 483 27.90 7.39 -19.59
N LEU A 484 28.82 7.96 -20.35
CA LEU A 484 30.25 7.94 -20.01
C LEU A 484 30.56 8.74 -18.74
N ILE A 485 29.91 9.90 -18.53
CA ILE A 485 30.00 10.64 -17.26
C ILE A 485 29.47 9.79 -16.11
N HIS A 486 28.33 9.13 -16.30
CA HIS A 486 27.76 8.32 -15.23
C HIS A 486 28.66 7.14 -14.88
N ILE A 487 29.24 6.49 -15.89
CA ILE A 487 30.21 5.41 -15.71
C ILE A 487 31.49 5.91 -15.03
N SER A 488 32.03 7.09 -15.40
CA SER A 488 33.23 7.63 -14.78
C SER A 488 33.04 8.05 -13.32
N SER A 489 31.79 8.33 -12.92
CA SER A 489 31.42 8.62 -11.54
C SER A 489 31.29 7.36 -10.65
N LEU A 490 31.36 6.16 -11.24
CA LEU A 490 31.29 4.91 -10.48
C LEU A 490 32.56 4.69 -9.66
N THR A 491 32.41 4.11 -8.47
CA THR A 491 33.53 3.79 -7.58
C THR A 491 34.29 2.53 -7.96
N TYR A 492 33.78 1.76 -8.93
CA TYR A 492 34.35 0.49 -9.37
C TYR A 492 34.68 0.51 -10.87
N ASP A 493 35.66 -0.30 -11.28
CA ASP A 493 36.10 -0.36 -12.67
C ASP A 493 35.04 -1.00 -13.59
N PHE A 494 34.32 -0.15 -14.30
CA PHE A 494 33.43 -0.56 -15.38
C PHE A 494 34.20 -0.58 -16.70
N ASN A 495 34.69 -1.76 -17.09
CA ASN A 495 35.47 -1.93 -18.32
C ASN A 495 34.61 -1.60 -19.56
N ILE A 496 35.08 -0.62 -20.36
CA ILE A 496 34.46 -0.17 -21.62
C ILE A 496 35.23 -0.61 -22.88
N ASP A 497 36.35 -1.33 -22.75
CA ASP A 497 37.30 -1.66 -23.82
C ASP A 497 36.63 -2.24 -25.06
N SER A 498 35.64 -3.11 -24.84
CA SER A 498 34.87 -3.77 -25.90
C SER A 498 34.10 -2.79 -26.81
N ALA A 499 33.79 -1.59 -26.32
CA ALA A 499 33.04 -0.55 -27.03
C ALA A 499 33.92 0.64 -27.48
N VAL A 500 35.17 0.74 -27.03
CA VAL A 500 36.05 1.91 -27.31
C VAL A 500 36.18 2.19 -28.80
N LYS A 501 36.38 1.18 -29.63
CA LYS A 501 36.51 1.36 -31.09
C LYS A 501 35.25 1.98 -31.71
N ILE A 502 34.08 1.56 -31.23
CA ILE A 502 32.78 2.06 -31.72
C ILE A 502 32.60 3.50 -31.27
N LEU A 503 32.89 3.80 -30.00
CA LEU A 503 32.80 5.14 -29.43
C LEU A 503 33.75 6.12 -30.13
N ALA A 504 35.01 5.71 -30.35
CA ALA A 504 36.01 6.53 -31.02
C ALA A 504 35.56 6.91 -32.43
N ASN A 505 35.02 5.96 -33.21
CA ASN A 505 34.50 6.25 -34.55
C ASN A 505 33.37 7.30 -34.52
N ILE A 506 32.45 7.21 -33.57
CA ILE A 506 31.35 8.19 -33.43
C ILE A 506 31.88 9.59 -33.14
N PHE A 507 32.83 9.71 -32.21
CA PHE A 507 33.41 11.00 -31.86
C PHE A 507 34.26 11.61 -32.98
N ILE A 508 35.00 10.76 -33.71
CA ILE A 508 35.75 11.16 -34.89
C ILE A 508 34.80 11.67 -35.98
N ASP A 509 33.72 10.92 -36.26
CA ASP A 509 32.73 11.30 -37.26
C ASP A 509 32.04 12.63 -36.89
N ASP A 510 31.69 12.85 -35.62
CA ASP A 510 31.10 14.11 -35.15
C ASP A 510 32.10 15.29 -35.28
N PHE A 511 33.35 15.10 -34.85
CA PHE A 511 34.40 16.13 -34.95
C PHE A 511 34.58 16.61 -36.40
N PHE A 512 34.72 15.69 -37.35
CA PHE A 512 34.91 16.05 -38.77
C PHE A 512 33.63 16.52 -39.46
N ASN A 513 32.45 16.16 -38.97
CA ASN A 513 31.18 16.69 -39.50
C ASN A 513 30.90 18.11 -39.02
N GLN A 514 31.35 18.49 -37.81
CA GLN A 514 31.32 19.88 -37.34
C GLN A 514 32.24 20.78 -38.17
N GLU A 515 33.47 20.33 -38.46
CA GLU A 515 34.38 21.07 -39.35
C GLU A 515 33.78 21.31 -40.74
N LYS A 516 33.09 20.31 -41.33
CA LYS A 516 32.40 20.48 -42.63
C LYS A 516 31.24 21.46 -42.60
N THR A 517 30.51 21.53 -41.49
CA THR A 517 29.37 22.45 -41.35
C THR A 517 29.82 23.89 -41.03
N GLU A 518 30.94 24.06 -40.33
CA GLU A 518 31.57 25.37 -40.13
C GLU A 518 32.30 25.85 -41.39
N SER A 519 32.99 24.95 -42.12
CA SER A 519 33.65 25.30 -43.39
C SER A 519 32.63 25.62 -44.48
N SER A 520 31.47 24.95 -44.51
CA SER A 520 30.39 25.29 -45.45
C SER A 520 29.75 26.64 -45.14
N LYS A 521 29.48 26.96 -43.86
CA LYS A 521 29.02 28.30 -43.45
C LYS A 521 30.05 29.40 -43.74
N ALA A 522 31.35 29.11 -43.59
CA ALA A 522 32.42 30.02 -43.97
C ALA A 522 32.45 30.23 -45.51
N SER A 523 32.29 29.18 -46.30
CA SER A 523 32.22 29.27 -47.77
C SER A 523 30.94 29.94 -48.30
N GLU A 524 29.81 29.85 -47.57
CA GLU A 524 28.58 30.59 -47.89
C GLU A 524 28.73 32.09 -47.59
N HIS A 525 29.48 32.47 -46.55
CA HIS A 525 29.82 33.87 -46.28
C HIS A 525 30.84 34.44 -47.29
N GLU A 526 31.79 33.65 -47.78
CA GLU A 526 32.72 34.05 -48.84
C GLU A 526 32.02 34.14 -50.21
N ASN A 527 31.04 33.29 -50.49
CA ASN A 527 30.24 33.38 -51.72
C ASN A 527 29.13 34.46 -51.69
N SER A 528 28.82 35.03 -50.52
CA SER A 528 27.89 36.17 -50.40
C SER A 528 28.59 37.54 -50.44
N THR A 529 29.91 37.58 -50.66
CA THR A 529 30.72 38.81 -50.70
C THR A 529 31.38 39.08 -52.05
N TYR A 530 30.91 38.44 -53.13
CA TYR A 530 31.28 38.76 -54.52
C TYR A 530 30.07 39.13 -55.38
#